data_AF-A0A426XFZ1-F1
#
_entry.id   AF-A0A426XFZ1-F1
#
_cell.length_a   1.000
_cell.length_b   1.000
_cell.length_c   1.000
_cell.angle_alpha   90.00
_cell.angle_beta   90.00
_cell.angle_gamma   90.00
#
_symmetry.space_group_name_H-M   'P 1'
#
loop_
_entity.id
_entity.type
_entity.pdbx_description
1 polymer ?
#
loop_
_entity_poly.entity_id
_entity_poly.type
_entity_poly.pdbx_seq_one_letter_code
_entity_poly.pdbx_strand_id
1 'polypeptide(L)'
;MLEVDCPCVTPEVVLKASGHVEKFTDLMVKDEKTGTCYRADHLLKDFCKEKLEKDLTLSPDKAAELKHVIMVLDDLSAEELREKLKEYGITAPDTKNPLSDLYPFNLMFQTSIGPSGLSPGYMRPETAQGIFVNFKDLYYYNGNKLPFAAAQIGQAFRNEVWFLPFTLPM
;
A
#
# COMPACT_ATOMS: atom_id res chain seq x y z
N MET A 1 -8.15 1.75 -30.00
CA MET A 1 -7.38 1.71 -28.74
C MET A 1 -6.05 2.36 -29.02
N LEU A 2 -5.70 3.41 -28.29
CA LEU A 2 -4.44 4.13 -28.45
C LEU A 2 -3.43 3.57 -27.45
N GLU A 3 -2.24 3.19 -27.91
CA GLU A 3 -1.15 2.82 -27.01
C GLU A 3 -0.30 4.04 -26.72
N VAL A 4 0.10 4.22 -25.46
CA VAL A 4 1.03 5.27 -25.04
C VAL A 4 2.11 4.67 -24.15
N ASP A 5 3.35 5.13 -24.33
CA ASP A 5 4.43 4.86 -23.40
C ASP A 5 4.84 6.16 -22.72
N CYS A 6 4.95 6.12 -21.39
CA CYS A 6 5.24 7.28 -20.55
C CYS A 6 6.50 7.01 -19.72
N PRO A 7 7.20 8.05 -19.26
CA PRO A 7 8.35 7.88 -18.36
C PRO A 7 7.99 7.16 -17.05
N CYS A 8 8.96 6.46 -16.47
CA CYS A 8 8.84 5.85 -15.15
C CYS A 8 8.98 6.87 -14.01
N VAL A 9 9.71 7.96 -14.24
CA VAL A 9 9.93 9.03 -13.25
C VAL A 9 8.85 10.08 -13.42
N THR A 10 8.16 10.38 -12.33
CA THR A 10 7.04 11.31 -12.28
C THR A 10 7.38 12.48 -11.34
N PRO A 11 7.24 13.74 -11.78
CA PRO A 11 7.42 14.90 -10.90
C PRO A 11 6.42 14.88 -9.73
N GLU A 12 6.83 15.34 -8.55
CA GLU A 12 5.98 15.34 -7.34
C GLU A 12 4.61 16.00 -7.59
N VAL A 13 4.57 17.11 -8.33
CA VAL A 13 3.34 17.87 -8.60
C VAL A 13 2.23 17.02 -9.21
N VAL A 14 2.56 16.06 -10.08
CA VAL A 14 1.56 15.17 -10.72
C VAL A 14 0.97 14.22 -9.68
N LEU A 15 1.82 13.64 -8.84
CA LEU A 15 1.39 12.70 -7.81
C LEU A 15 0.66 13.40 -6.66
N LYS A 16 1.04 14.64 -6.36
CA LYS A 16 0.32 15.50 -5.42
C LYS A 16 -1.07 15.83 -5.94
N ALA A 17 -1.20 16.23 -7.20
CA ALA A 17 -2.49 16.51 -7.82
C ALA A 17 -3.42 15.28 -7.87
N SER A 18 -2.84 14.09 -8.09
CA SER A 18 -3.59 12.83 -8.08
C SER A 18 -3.96 12.32 -6.67
N GLY A 19 -3.43 12.94 -5.60
CA GLY A 19 -3.65 12.52 -4.21
C GLY A 19 -2.76 11.36 -3.73
N HIS A 20 -1.88 10.82 -4.58
CA HIS A 20 -0.97 9.73 -4.22
C HIS A 20 -0.01 10.13 -3.10
N VAL A 21 0.48 11.38 -3.07
CA VAL A 21 1.42 11.83 -2.02
C VAL A 21 0.82 11.72 -0.62
N GLU A 22 -0.48 11.95 -0.48
CA GLU A 22 -1.17 11.96 0.81
C GLU A 22 -1.78 10.59 1.16
N LYS A 23 -2.37 9.91 0.18
CA LYS A 23 -3.15 8.69 0.41
C LYS A 23 -2.39 7.40 0.13
N PHE A 24 -1.28 7.45 -0.59
CA PHE A 24 -0.49 6.26 -0.92
C PHE A 24 0.51 5.93 0.21
N THR A 25 -0.02 5.85 1.43
CA THR A 25 0.73 5.52 2.63
C THR A 25 0.09 4.33 3.33
N ASP A 26 0.92 3.39 3.77
CA ASP A 26 0.49 2.27 4.61
C ASP A 26 0.89 2.52 6.06
N LEU A 27 0.12 1.97 6.99
CA LEU A 27 0.41 2.03 8.41
C LEU A 27 1.38 0.92 8.81
N MET A 28 2.49 1.32 9.43
CA MET A 28 3.60 0.44 9.74
C MET A 28 3.94 0.44 11.22
N VAL A 29 4.49 -0.68 11.68
CA VAL A 29 5.06 -0.88 13.01
C VAL A 29 6.48 -1.41 12.88
N LYS A 30 7.32 -1.13 13.87
CA LYS A 30 8.72 -1.58 13.89
C LYS A 30 9.00 -2.38 15.15
N ASP A 31 9.72 -3.48 15.03
CA ASP A 31 10.28 -4.18 16.20
C ASP A 31 11.38 -3.30 16.83
N GLU A 32 11.22 -2.93 18.10
CA GLU A 32 12.14 -2.04 18.80
C GLU A 32 13.57 -2.61 18.93
N LYS A 33 13.73 -3.95 18.90
CA LYS A 33 15.04 -4.59 19.10
C LYS A 33 15.75 -4.93 17.80
N THR A 34 15.02 -5.43 16.80
CA THR A 34 15.62 -5.84 15.52
C THR A 34 15.57 -4.75 14.47
N GLY A 35 14.66 -3.80 14.61
CA GLY A 35 14.41 -2.76 13.63
C GLY A 35 13.66 -3.23 12.39
N THR A 36 13.20 -4.48 12.37
CA THR A 36 12.35 -5.00 11.28
C THR A 36 11.01 -4.28 11.27
N CYS A 37 10.60 -3.82 10.10
CA CYS A 37 9.33 -3.12 9.91
C CYS A 37 8.29 -4.10 9.36
N TYR A 38 7.07 -4.01 9.87
CA TYR A 38 5.94 -4.83 9.47
C TYR A 38 4.76 -3.92 9.13
N ARG A 39 3.92 -4.36 8.19
CA ARG A 39 2.64 -3.70 7.92
C ARG A 39 1.63 -4.09 8.99
N ALA A 40 0.95 -3.10 9.55
CA ALA A 40 0.06 -3.28 10.70
C ALA A 40 -1.24 -4.00 10.34
N ASP A 41 -1.78 -3.72 9.16
CA ASP A 41 -3.00 -4.33 8.62
C ASP A 41 -2.81 -5.85 8.44
N HIS A 42 -1.70 -6.25 7.83
CA HIS A 42 -1.40 -7.67 7.67
C HIS A 42 -1.11 -8.38 9.00
N LEU A 43 -0.40 -7.74 9.95
CA LEU A 43 -0.17 -8.32 11.27
C LEU A 43 -1.49 -8.64 11.99
N LEU A 44 -2.45 -7.70 11.94
CA LEU A 44 -3.77 -7.92 12.51
C LEU A 44 -4.51 -9.04 11.77
N LYS A 45 -4.46 -9.06 10.45
CA LYS A 45 -5.08 -10.09 9.62
C LYS A 45 -4.55 -11.50 9.91
N ASP A 46 -3.23 -11.65 10.02
CA ASP A 46 -2.58 -12.92 10.28
C ASP A 46 -2.84 -13.40 11.71
N PHE A 47 -2.84 -12.49 12.69
CA PHE A 47 -3.25 -12.80 14.05
C PHE A 47 -4.70 -13.30 14.12
N CYS A 48 -5.63 -12.61 13.44
CA CYS A 48 -7.04 -13.01 13.40
C CYS A 48 -7.22 -14.38 12.73
N LYS A 49 -6.50 -14.66 11.63
CA LYS A 49 -6.52 -15.98 10.96
C LYS A 49 -5.94 -17.08 11.84
N GLU A 50 -4.77 -16.86 12.44
CA GLU A 50 -4.13 -17.84 13.31
C GLU A 50 -5.04 -18.20 14.50
N LYS A 51 -5.71 -17.20 15.09
CA LYS A 51 -6.71 -17.41 16.14
C LYS A 51 -7.93 -18.18 15.66
N LEU A 52 -8.37 -17.96 14.43
CA LEU A 52 -9.49 -18.70 13.84
C LEU A 52 -9.13 -20.18 13.56
N GLU A 53 -7.87 -20.45 13.21
CA GLU A 53 -7.39 -21.80 12.85
C GLU A 53 -6.96 -22.64 14.07
N LYS A 54 -6.31 -22.05 15.08
CA LYS A 54 -5.75 -22.79 16.23
C LYS A 54 -6.74 -22.98 17.39
N ASP A 55 -7.66 -22.05 17.62
CA ASP A 55 -8.61 -22.11 18.74
C ASP A 55 -9.97 -22.71 18.27
N LEU A 56 -10.07 -24.05 18.17
CA LEU A 56 -11.32 -24.77 17.87
C LEU A 56 -12.42 -24.63 18.95
N THR A 57 -12.11 -24.00 20.09
CA THR A 57 -13.03 -23.79 21.24
C THR A 57 -13.47 -22.34 21.42
N LEU A 58 -13.25 -21.47 20.43
CA LEU A 58 -13.65 -20.07 20.54
C LEU A 58 -15.19 -19.93 20.52
N SER A 59 -15.74 -19.08 21.41
CA SER A 59 -17.17 -18.73 21.40
C SER A 59 -17.58 -18.29 19.99
N PRO A 60 -18.74 -18.73 19.46
CA PRO A 60 -19.20 -18.36 18.12
C PRO A 60 -19.24 -16.84 17.90
N ASP A 61 -19.48 -16.06 18.96
CA ASP A 61 -19.47 -14.59 18.93
C ASP A 61 -18.08 -14.01 18.59
N LYS A 62 -17.02 -14.51 19.24
CA LYS A 62 -15.64 -14.02 18.99
C LYS A 62 -15.12 -14.39 17.61
N ALA A 63 -15.57 -15.53 17.07
CA ALA A 63 -15.24 -15.93 15.70
C ALA A 63 -15.94 -15.04 14.67
N ALA A 64 -17.17 -14.58 14.95
CA ALA A 64 -17.88 -13.62 14.11
C ALA A 64 -17.22 -12.24 14.17
N GLU A 65 -16.80 -11.78 15.35
CA GLU A 65 -16.06 -10.52 15.53
C GLU A 65 -14.74 -10.54 14.75
N LEU A 66 -13.91 -11.59 14.87
CA LEU A 66 -12.65 -11.68 14.13
C LEU A 66 -12.85 -11.68 12.61
N LYS A 67 -13.90 -12.35 12.11
CA LYS A 67 -14.24 -12.31 10.68
C LYS A 67 -14.69 -10.91 10.24
N HIS A 68 -15.47 -10.22 11.07
CA HIS A 68 -15.88 -8.85 10.80
C HIS A 68 -14.68 -7.90 10.80
N VAL A 69 -13.75 -8.05 11.75
CA VAL A 69 -12.51 -7.27 11.80
C VAL A 69 -11.67 -7.49 10.54
N ILE A 70 -11.53 -8.73 10.05
CA ILE A 70 -10.83 -9.00 8.77
C ILE A 70 -11.53 -8.32 7.59
N MET A 71 -12.86 -8.24 7.60
CA MET A 71 -13.64 -7.65 6.50
C MET A 71 -13.56 -6.12 6.47
N VAL A 72 -13.50 -5.48 7.64
CA VAL A 72 -13.46 -4.00 7.76
C VAL A 72 -12.02 -3.48 7.81
N LEU A 73 -11.02 -4.37 7.81
CA LEU A 73 -9.60 -4.07 8.01
C LEU A 73 -9.06 -2.98 7.07
N ASP A 74 -9.49 -2.96 5.81
CA ASP A 74 -9.05 -2.00 4.79
C ASP A 74 -9.65 -0.59 5.00
N ASP A 75 -10.76 -0.48 5.75
CA ASP A 75 -11.46 0.78 6.04
C ASP A 75 -11.13 1.34 7.43
N LEU A 76 -10.35 0.61 8.25
CA LEU A 76 -10.00 1.04 9.60
C LEU A 76 -9.08 2.27 9.57
N SER A 77 -9.39 3.24 10.43
CA SER A 77 -8.53 4.39 10.65
C SER A 77 -7.25 4.01 11.41
N ALA A 78 -6.24 4.88 11.36
CA ALA A 78 -4.98 4.67 12.08
C ALA A 78 -5.16 4.56 13.60
N GLU A 79 -6.20 5.18 14.15
CA GLU A 79 -6.52 5.15 15.57
C GLU A 79 -7.19 3.83 15.96
N GLU A 80 -8.19 3.39 15.20
CA GLU A 80 -8.87 2.11 15.43
C GLU A 80 -7.92 0.93 15.24
N LEU A 81 -7.03 1.00 14.24
CA LEU A 81 -6.00 0.00 14.04
C LEU A 81 -5.05 -0.06 15.24
N ARG A 82 -4.67 1.11 15.80
CA ARG A 82 -3.84 1.19 17.00
C ARG A 82 -4.52 0.54 18.20
N GLU A 83 -5.80 0.82 18.40
CA GLU A 83 -6.58 0.26 19.50
C GLU A 83 -6.69 -1.26 19.37
N LYS A 84 -6.99 -1.76 18.17
CA LYS A 84 -7.06 -3.20 17.90
C LYS A 84 -5.71 -3.89 18.11
N LEU A 85 -4.60 -3.30 17.67
CA LEU A 85 -3.26 -3.84 17.92
C LEU A 85 -2.95 -3.94 19.42
N LYS A 86 -3.34 -2.93 20.21
CA LYS A 86 -3.17 -2.91 21.68
C LYS A 86 -4.10 -3.89 22.39
N GLU A 87 -5.37 -3.96 21.98
CA GLU A 87 -6.39 -4.86 22.52
C GLU A 87 -5.98 -6.33 22.36
N TYR A 88 -5.49 -6.69 21.18
CA TYR A 88 -5.03 -8.06 20.88
C TYR A 88 -3.60 -8.34 21.34
N GLY A 89 -2.84 -7.33 21.78
CA GLY A 89 -1.47 -7.49 22.27
C GLY A 89 -0.53 -8.09 21.21
N ILE A 90 -0.63 -7.62 19.96
CA ILE A 90 0.12 -8.17 18.83
C ILE A 90 1.62 -7.89 19.03
N THR A 91 2.43 -8.94 18.87
CA THR A 91 3.89 -8.87 18.95
C THR A 91 4.51 -9.26 17.61
N ALA A 92 5.80 -8.98 17.42
CA ALA A 92 6.50 -9.40 16.20
C ALA A 92 6.44 -10.93 16.03
N PRO A 93 6.05 -11.46 14.86
CA PRO A 93 5.84 -12.89 14.65
C PRO A 93 7.13 -13.70 14.83
N ASP A 94 8.28 -13.17 14.40
CA ASP A 94 9.56 -13.87 14.45
C ASP A 94 10.23 -13.85 15.83
N THR A 95 10.11 -12.73 16.55
CA THR A 95 10.91 -12.45 17.75
C THR A 95 10.08 -12.29 19.02
N LYS A 96 8.75 -12.20 18.92
CA LYS A 96 7.81 -11.89 20.01
C LYS A 96 8.17 -10.62 20.79
N ASN A 97 8.92 -9.72 20.16
CA ASN A 97 9.31 -8.45 20.76
C ASN A 97 8.14 -7.46 20.74
N PRO A 98 8.17 -6.45 21.63
CA PRO A 98 7.25 -5.32 21.56
C PRO A 98 7.44 -4.54 20.25
N LEU A 99 6.32 -4.09 19.71
CA LEU A 99 6.25 -3.29 18.50
C LEU A 99 6.16 -1.81 18.87
N SER A 100 6.79 -0.96 18.06
CA SER A 100 6.69 0.49 18.15
C SER A 100 5.29 0.98 17.81
N ASP A 101 5.05 2.26 18.08
CA ASP A 101 3.85 2.96 17.65
C ASP A 101 3.66 2.93 16.11
N LEU A 102 2.39 2.95 15.69
CA LEU A 102 2.02 3.06 14.27
C LEU A 102 2.49 4.38 13.68
N TYR A 103 3.13 4.31 12.52
CA TYR A 103 3.51 5.46 11.72
C TYR A 103 3.13 5.26 10.24
N PRO A 104 2.73 6.32 9.53
CA PRO A 104 2.46 6.25 8.09
C PRO A 104 3.78 6.14 7.31
N PHE A 105 3.82 5.24 6.34
CA PHE A 105 4.97 5.04 5.45
C PHE A 105 4.54 5.17 4.00
N ASN A 106 5.25 6.02 3.23
CA ASN A 106 4.95 6.23 1.83
C ASN A 106 5.51 5.07 0.98
N LEU A 107 4.64 4.46 0.18
CA LEU A 107 4.99 3.33 -0.68
C LEU A 107 5.58 3.76 -2.04
N MET A 108 5.77 5.05 -2.28
CA MET A 108 6.42 5.53 -3.51
C MET A 108 7.93 5.64 -3.31
N PHE A 109 8.70 5.21 -4.32
CA PHE A 109 10.14 5.46 -4.33
C PHE A 109 10.42 6.91 -4.68
N GLN A 110 10.91 7.68 -3.72
CA GLN A 110 11.33 9.06 -3.94
C GLN A 110 12.68 9.11 -4.68
N THR A 111 12.81 10.05 -5.60
CA THR A 111 14.04 10.37 -6.33
C THR A 111 14.16 11.88 -6.53
N SER A 112 15.32 12.34 -6.99
CA SER A 112 15.56 13.74 -7.30
C SER A 112 15.82 13.91 -8.80
N ILE A 113 15.10 14.83 -9.43
CA ILE A 113 15.23 15.13 -10.85
C ILE A 113 16.21 16.30 -11.02
N GLY A 114 17.22 16.11 -11.86
CA GLY A 114 18.22 17.13 -12.18
C GLY A 114 19.40 17.21 -11.21
N PRO A 115 20.48 17.94 -11.58
CA PRO A 115 21.74 17.95 -10.84
C PRO A 115 21.69 18.73 -9.53
N SER A 116 20.71 19.62 -9.36
CA SER A 116 20.57 20.46 -8.17
C SER A 116 19.83 19.79 -7.02
N GLY A 117 19.17 18.64 -7.25
CA GLY A 117 18.37 17.94 -6.24
C GLY A 117 17.09 18.69 -5.82
N LEU A 118 16.82 19.87 -6.39
CA LEU A 118 15.72 20.76 -5.98
C LEU A 118 14.35 20.32 -6.51
N SER A 119 14.31 19.45 -7.52
CA SER A 119 13.06 18.94 -8.10
C SER A 119 12.78 17.53 -7.59
N PRO A 120 11.96 17.36 -6.54
CA PRO A 120 11.54 16.05 -6.09
C PRO A 120 10.71 15.33 -7.15
N GLY A 121 10.98 14.04 -7.31
CA GLY A 121 10.22 13.14 -8.17
C GLY A 121 10.00 11.82 -7.47
N TYR A 122 9.17 10.98 -8.06
CA TYR A 122 8.94 9.63 -7.60
C TYR A 122 8.94 8.67 -8.79
N MET A 123 9.29 7.42 -8.54
CA MET A 123 8.98 6.35 -9.48
C MET A 123 7.45 6.15 -9.49
N ARG A 124 6.86 6.00 -10.67
CA ARG A 124 5.41 5.90 -10.81
C ARG A 124 4.86 4.68 -10.05
N PRO A 125 3.84 4.87 -9.18
CA PRO A 125 3.18 3.76 -8.49
C PRO A 125 2.21 2.99 -9.40
N GLU A 126 1.80 3.60 -10.52
CA GLU A 126 0.88 3.05 -11.52
C GLU A 126 1.15 3.66 -12.91
N THR A 127 0.57 3.09 -13.97
CA THR A 127 0.72 3.60 -15.35
C THR A 127 -0.37 4.61 -15.76
N ALA A 128 -1.48 4.69 -15.01
CA ALA A 128 -2.65 5.48 -15.39
C ALA A 128 -2.37 6.99 -15.46
N GLN A 129 -1.53 7.52 -14.57
CA GLN A 129 -1.20 8.96 -14.53
C GLN A 129 -0.62 9.46 -15.86
N GLY A 130 0.19 8.65 -16.54
CA GLY A 130 0.74 9.00 -17.85
C GLY A 130 -0.33 9.21 -18.92
N ILE A 131 -1.38 8.38 -18.90
CA ILE A 131 -2.53 8.49 -19.80
C ILE A 131 -3.31 9.78 -19.50
N PHE A 132 -3.52 10.13 -18.23
CA PHE A 132 -4.27 11.33 -17.85
C PHE A 132 -3.55 12.63 -18.23
N VAL A 133 -2.24 12.70 -18.02
CA VAL A 133 -1.43 13.87 -18.41
C VAL A 133 -1.49 14.08 -19.93
N ASN A 134 -1.53 13.00 -20.71
CA ASN A 134 -1.59 13.03 -22.17
C ASN A 134 -3.02 12.99 -22.74
N PHE A 135 -4.05 13.18 -21.91
CA PHE A 135 -5.45 13.06 -22.35
C PHE A 135 -5.80 13.96 -23.54
N LYS A 136 -5.28 15.20 -23.56
CA LYS A 136 -5.54 16.15 -24.65
C LYS A 136 -5.06 15.63 -26.01
N ASP A 137 -3.86 15.07 -26.04
CA ASP A 137 -3.28 14.53 -27.27
C ASP A 137 -3.99 13.24 -27.69
N LEU A 138 -4.28 12.36 -26.74
CA LEU A 138 -5.04 11.12 -27.00
C LEU A 138 -6.45 11.42 -27.52
N TYR A 139 -7.11 12.44 -26.96
CA TYR A 139 -8.42 12.90 -27.42
C TYR A 139 -8.36 13.47 -28.84
N TYR A 140 -7.31 14.24 -29.14
CA TYR A 140 -7.07 14.77 -30.49
C TYR A 140 -6.84 13.65 -31.50
N TYR A 141 -6.01 12.65 -31.18
CA TYR A 141 -5.77 11.48 -32.05
C TYR A 141 -7.02 10.63 -32.27
N ASN A 142 -7.95 10.61 -31.31
CA ASN A 142 -9.25 9.97 -31.49
C ASN A 142 -10.27 10.83 -32.29
N GLY A 143 -9.83 11.94 -32.90
CA GLY A 143 -10.68 12.82 -33.68
C GLY A 143 -11.67 13.62 -32.82
N ASN A 144 -11.32 13.90 -31.56
CA ASN A 144 -12.15 14.64 -30.59
C ASN A 144 -13.54 14.02 -30.38
N LYS A 145 -13.61 12.68 -30.33
CA LYS A 145 -14.85 11.94 -30.07
C LYS A 145 -14.70 11.05 -28.86
N LEU A 146 -15.79 10.91 -28.10
CA LEU A 146 -15.92 9.95 -27.01
C LEU A 146 -16.92 8.85 -27.44
N PRO A 147 -16.81 7.61 -26.91
CA PRO A 147 -15.75 7.12 -26.00
C PRO A 147 -14.48 6.71 -26.74
N PHE A 148 -13.33 6.77 -26.06
CA PHE A 148 -12.09 6.17 -26.52
C PHE A 148 -11.36 5.48 -25.38
N ALA A 149 -10.48 4.54 -25.72
CA ALA A 149 -9.64 3.83 -24.77
C ALA A 149 -8.17 4.05 -25.13
N ALA A 150 -7.38 4.33 -24.10
CA ALA A 150 -5.92 4.34 -24.16
C ALA A 150 -5.37 3.26 -23.22
N ALA A 151 -4.28 2.62 -23.62
CA ALA A 151 -3.61 1.58 -22.86
C ALA A 151 -2.11 1.91 -22.76
N GLN A 152 -1.51 1.52 -21.65
CA GLN A 152 -0.08 1.62 -21.44
C GLN A 152 0.41 0.33 -20.80
N ILE A 153 1.43 -0.28 -21.39
CA ILE A 153 2.10 -1.47 -20.87
C ILE A 153 3.47 -1.04 -20.36
N GLY A 154 3.72 -1.21 -19.07
CA GLY A 154 5.00 -0.82 -18.49
C GLY A 154 5.14 -1.18 -17.02
N GLN A 155 6.35 -0.98 -16.50
CA GLN A 155 6.67 -1.25 -15.10
C GLN A 155 6.05 -0.19 -14.18
N ALA A 156 5.63 -0.60 -12.99
CA ALA A 156 5.21 0.27 -11.89
C ALA A 156 5.96 -0.15 -10.63
N PHE A 157 6.23 0.81 -9.75
CA PHE A 157 7.11 0.60 -8.61
C PHE A 157 6.37 0.91 -7.31
N ARG A 158 6.29 -0.08 -6.43
CA ARG A 158 5.79 0.07 -5.06
C ARG A 158 6.90 -0.33 -4.09
N ASN A 159 7.21 0.55 -3.16
CA ASN A 159 8.15 0.35 -2.08
C ASN A 159 7.47 -0.45 -0.96
N GLU A 160 7.13 -1.70 -1.28
CA GLU A 160 6.52 -2.62 -0.35
C GLU A 160 7.50 -2.99 0.75
N VAL A 161 7.03 -3.02 2.00
CA VAL A 161 7.82 -3.58 3.08
C VAL A 161 7.54 -5.07 3.20
N TRP A 162 8.65 -5.81 3.33
CA TRP A 162 8.75 -7.26 3.31
C TRP A 162 7.67 -7.96 4.17
N PHE A 163 6.88 -8.80 3.51
CA PHE A 163 6.19 -9.92 4.15
C PHE A 163 7.05 -11.17 3.98
N LEU A 164 7.01 -12.04 4.98
CA LEU A 164 7.56 -13.41 5.04
C LEU A 164 7.74 -14.08 3.66
N PRO A 165 8.79 -14.92 3.49
CA PRO A 165 9.14 -15.49 2.19
C PRO A 165 7.91 -16.06 1.51
N PHE A 166 7.80 -15.80 0.21
CA PHE A 166 6.97 -16.55 -0.72
C PHE A 166 7.37 -18.03 -0.58
N THR A 167 6.87 -18.71 0.46
CA THR A 167 6.90 -20.17 0.52
C THR A 167 5.88 -20.58 -0.52
N LEU A 168 6.38 -20.73 -1.75
CA LEU A 168 5.80 -21.69 -2.67
C LEU A 168 5.49 -22.94 -1.83
N PRO A 169 4.23 -23.40 -1.76
CA PRO A 169 3.99 -24.73 -1.26
C PRO A 169 4.81 -25.66 -2.17
N MET A 170 5.89 -26.23 -1.62
CA MET A 170 6.58 -27.35 -2.25
C MET A 170 5.68 -28.58 -2.22
#